data_AF-Q08ZZ6-F1
#
_entry.id   AF-Q08ZZ6-F1
#
_cell.length_a   1.000
_cell.length_b   1.000
_cell.length_c   1.000
_cell.angle_alpha   90.00
_cell.angle_beta   90.00
_cell.angle_gamma   90.00
#
_symmetry.space_group_name_H-M   'P 1'
#
loop_
_entity.id
_entity.type
_entity.pdbx_description
1 polymer ?
#
loop_
_entity_poly.entity_id
_entity_poly.type
_entity_poly.pdbx_seq_one_letter_code
_entity_poly.pdbx_strand_id
1 'polypeptide(L)' 'MSGPAFFQTHMGQRFYEGTMPALVRELKRLNDNMERLVAMAEQLAGQKESTSAEPVHPTTPAGTEGK' A
#
# COMPACT_ATOMS: atom_id res chain seq x y z
N MET A 1 28.40 21.41 -37.96
CA MET A 1 28.89 21.10 -36.60
C MET A 1 27.69 20.83 -35.71
N SER A 2 27.68 19.75 -34.92
CA SER A 2 26.61 19.50 -33.96
C SER A 2 26.77 20.45 -32.77
N GLY A 3 25.67 21.06 -32.34
CA GLY A 3 25.65 21.97 -31.18
C GLY A 3 25.98 21.25 -29.87
N PRO A 4 26.03 21.99 -28.75
CA PRO A 4 26.31 21.42 -27.44
C PRO A 4 25.22 20.42 -27.04
N ALA A 5 25.62 19.36 -26.35
CA ALA A 5 24.69 18.36 -25.82
C ALA A 5 23.82 18.98 -24.71
N PHE A 6 22.60 18.45 -24.51
CA PHE A 6 21.63 19.03 -23.57
C PHE A 6 22.21 19.27 -22.16
N PHE A 7 22.91 18.29 -21.59
CA PHE A 7 23.53 18.40 -20.26
C PHE A 7 24.63 19.48 -20.15
N GLN A 8 25.19 19.91 -21.27
CA GLN A 8 26.18 21.00 -21.32
C GLN A 8 25.52 22.38 -21.36
N THR A 9 24.23 22.44 -21.68
CA THR A 9 23.47 23.69 -21.65
C THR A 9 23.14 24.07 -20.21
N HIS A 10 23.03 25.37 -19.95
CA HIS A 10 22.59 25.87 -18.64
C HIS A 10 21.19 25.36 -18.24
N MET A 11 20.31 25.12 -19.22
CA MET A 11 19.02 24.46 -18.95
C MET A 11 19.18 23.00 -18.52
N GLY A 12 20.03 22.24 -19.19
CA GLY A 12 20.29 20.84 -18.84
C GLY A 12 20.96 20.69 -17.47
N GLN A 13 21.91 21.57 -17.14
CA GLN A 13 22.51 21.59 -15.80
C GLN A 13 21.44 21.78 -14.72
N ARG A 14 20.57 22.79 -14.84
CA ARG A 14 19.47 23.00 -13.88
C ARG A 14 18.49 21.85 -13.81
N PHE A 15 18.22 21.21 -14.94
CA PHE A 15 17.36 20.04 -14.97
C PHE A 15 17.96 18.88 -14.16
N TYR A 16 19.25 18.57 -14.34
CA TYR A 16 19.91 17.48 -13.62
C TYR A 16 20.19 17.81 -12.15
N GLU A 17 20.50 19.06 -11.82
CA GLU A 17 20.81 19.47 -10.45
C GLU A 17 19.55 19.72 -9.61
N GLY A 18 18.46 20.18 -10.22
CA GLY A 18 17.23 20.54 -9.51
C GLY A 18 16.08 19.57 -9.78
N THR A 19 15.67 19.47 -11.04
CA THR A 19 14.44 18.75 -11.43
C THR A 19 14.57 17.25 -11.22
N MET A 20 15.67 16.63 -11.65
CA MET A 20 15.86 15.18 -11.53
C MET A 20 15.86 14.69 -10.08
N PRO A 21 16.60 15.30 -9.13
CA PRO A 21 16.51 14.93 -7.73
C PRO A 21 15.11 15.12 -7.14
N ALA A 22 14.39 16.17 -7.54
CA ALA A 22 13.01 16.38 -7.10
C ALA A 22 12.08 15.26 -7.57
N LEU A 23 12.18 14.86 -8.84
CA LEU A 23 11.41 13.75 -9.39
C LEU A 23 11.71 12.43 -8.67
N VAL A 24 12.98 12.13 -8.40
CA VAL A 24 13.37 10.91 -7.66
C VAL A 24 12.79 10.91 -6.23
N ARG A 25 12.77 12.06 -5.55
CA ARG A 25 12.14 12.18 -4.22
C ARG A 25 10.64 11.89 -4.26
N GLU A 26 9.92 12.46 -5.22
CA GLU A 26 8.48 12.23 -5.35
C GLU A 26 8.17 10.79 -5.77
N LEU A 27 8.98 10.18 -6.64
CA LEU A 27 8.86 8.75 -6.98
C LEU A 27 9.06 7.86 -5.75
N LYS A 28 10.06 8.15 -4.92
CA LYS A 28 10.27 7.42 -3.67
C LYS A 28 9.06 7.55 -2.74
N ARG A 29 8.55 8.77 -2.55
CA ARG A 29 7.36 9.03 -1.73
C ARG A 29 6.13 8.27 -2.24
N LEU A 30 5.95 8.20 -3.56
CA LEU A 30 4.87 7.42 -4.16
C LEU A 30 5.00 5.94 -3.81
N ASN A 31 6.19 5.36 -3.95
CA ASN A 31 6.42 3.96 -3.60
C ASN A 31 6.15 3.71 -2.11
N ASP A 32 6.64 4.58 -1.21
CA ASP A 32 6.40 4.48 0.22
C ASP A 32 4.89 4.51 0.55
N ASN A 33 4.11 5.32 -0.17
CA ASN A 33 2.65 5.37 0.00
C ASN A 33 1.96 4.10 -0.49
N MET A 34 2.42 3.55 -1.62
CA MET A 34 1.89 2.29 -2.15
C MET A 34 2.16 1.12 -1.20
N GLU A 35 3.37 1.04 -0.64
CA GLU A 35 3.72 0.03 0.37
C GLU A 35 2.82 0.12 1.60
N ARG A 36 2.55 1.34 2.11
CA ARG A 36 1.62 1.55 3.22
C ARG A 36 0.20 1.11 2.88
N LEU A 37 -0.26 1.41 1.67
CA LEU A 37 -1.60 1.02 1.22
C LEU A 37 -1.74 -0.50 1.15
N VAL A 38 -0.72 -1.20 0.63
CA VAL A 38 -0.69 -2.67 0.59
C VAL A 38 -0.72 -3.25 2.00
N ALA A 39 0.12 -2.75 2.91
CA ALA A 39 0.12 -3.22 4.29
C ALA A 39 -1.24 -3.03 5.00
N MET A 40 -1.93 -1.91 4.74
CA MET A 40 -3.29 -1.70 5.26
C MET A 40 -4.29 -2.69 4.66
N ALA A 41 -4.21 -2.97 3.36
CA ALA A 41 -5.09 -3.92 2.70
C ALA A 41 -4.92 -5.35 3.25
N GLU A 42 -3.68 -5.77 3.49
CA GLU A 42 -3.36 -7.06 4.11
C GLU A 42 -3.91 -7.17 5.53
N GLN A 43 -3.77 -6.11 6.35
CA GLN A 43 -4.35 -6.07 7.70
C GLN A 43 -5.88 -6.21 7.69
N LEU A 44 -6.56 -5.50 6.79
CA LEU A 44 -8.02 -5.59 6.65
C LEU A 44 -8.45 -6.98 6.19
N ALA A 45 -7.71 -7.60 5.27
CA ALA A 45 -7.99 -8.96 4.81
C ALA A 45 -7.85 -9.98 5.95
N GLY A 46 -6.78 -9.92 6.74
CA GLY A 46 -6.56 -10.82 7.88
C GLY A 46 -7.56 -10.63 9.04
N GLN A 47 -8.05 -9.41 9.26
CA GLN A 47 -9.10 -9.15 10.26
C GLN A 47 -10.45 -9.81 9.89
N LYS A 48 -10.77 -9.91 8.60
CA LYS A 48 -12.00 -10.55 8.12
C LYS A 48 -12.06 -12.05 8.45
N GLU A 49 -10.92 -12.73 8.51
CA GLU A 49 -10.84 -14.15 8.86
C GLU A 49 -10.98 -14.38 10.37
N SER A 50 -10.48 -13.47 11.20
CA SER A 50 -10.50 -13.60 12.67
C SER A 50 -11.87 -13.30 13.29
N THR A 51 -12.71 -12.49 12.64
CA THR A 51 -14.06 -12.16 13.13
C THR A 51 -15.13 -13.19 12.73
N SER A 52 -14.78 -14.23 11.96
CA SER A 52 -15.70 -15.29 11.52
C SER A 52 -15.63 -16.55 12.39
N ALA A 53 -15.13 -16.45 13.62
CA ALA A 53 -15.32 -17.48 14.65
C ALA A 53 -16.66 -17.20 15.35
N GLU A 54 -17.72 -17.77 14.78
CA GLU A 54 -19.08 -17.84 15.31
C GLU A 54 -19.06 -18.24 16.80
N PRO A 55 -19.75 -17.51 17.71
CA PRO A 55 -19.92 -17.99 19.08
C PRO A 55 -20.80 -19.23 19.02
N VAL A 56 -20.17 -20.41 19.15
CA VAL A 56 -20.85 -21.70 19.24
C VAL A 56 -21.79 -21.65 20.43
N HIS A 57 -23.08 -21.44 20.16
CA HIS A 57 -24.13 -21.69 21.14
C HIS A 57 -24.08 -23.17 21.51
N PRO A 58 -23.91 -23.54 22.79
CA PRO A 58 -23.96 -24.94 23.20
C PRO A 58 -25.38 -25.45 22.96
N THR A 59 -25.51 -26.41 22.05
CA THR A 59 -26.75 -27.16 21.87
C THR A 59 -26.84 -28.15 23.04
N THR A 60 -27.73 -27.92 24.01
CA THR A 60 -28.06 -28.90 25.05
C THR A 60 -29.12 -29.87 24.51
N PRO A 61 -28.89 -31.20 24.51
CA PRO A 61 -29.91 -32.20 24.19
C PRO A 61 -30.49 -32.80 25.47
N ALA A 62 -31.81 -32.75 25.64
CA ALA A 62 -32.67 -33.58 26.53
C ALA A 62 -33.93 -32.77 26.84
N GLY A 63 -35.15 -33.27 26.83
CA GLY A 63 -35.68 -34.61 26.66
C GLY A 63 -37.21 -34.46 26.66
N THR A 64 -37.86 -35.38 25.98
CA THR A 64 -39.30 -35.59 25.93
C THR A 64 -39.94 -35.72 27.31
N GLU A 65 -41.18 -35.22 27.46
CA GLU A 65 -42.30 -35.62 28.35
C GLU A 65 -43.07 -34.34 28.73
N GLY A 66 -44.38 -34.17 28.60
CA GLY A 66 -45.49 -35.11 28.55
C GLY A 66 -46.52 -34.66 29.60
N LYS A 67 -47.71 -34.27 29.13
CA LYS A 67 -49.02 -34.09 29.83
C LYS A 67 -49.49 -32.67 30.13
#